data_AF-A0AAD4AKR1-F1
#
_entry.id   AF-A0AAD4AKR1-F1
#
_cell.length_a   1.000
_cell.length_b   1.000
_cell.length_c   1.000
_cell.angle_alpha   90.00
_cell.angle_beta   90.00
_cell.angle_gamma   90.00
#
_symmetry.space_group_name_H-M   'P 1'
#
loop_
_entity.id
_entity.type
_entity.pdbx_description
1 polymer ?
#
loop_
_entity_poly.entity_id
_entity_poly.type
_entity_poly.pdbx_seq_one_letter_code
_entity_poly.pdbx_strand_id
1 'polypeptide(L)'
;MVNVSDGEALASLIRPLRRNIDRVTGDGAYDTRSCYEEVAAKKAIMRAPPRDNAQYWEEGHPRNNAVFMMHQIGLTQWKVNSGYHLRSLAETAMYRFKQLMGDKLKSRQFNSQHTETMIKVKAINKMNGLGMPKYQQQS
;
A
#
# COMPACT_ATOMS: atom_id res chain seq x y z
N MET A 1 -22.90 -3.75 -6.97
CA MET A 1 -21.49 -3.64 -6.53
C MET A 1 -21.25 -2.17 -6.28
N VAL A 2 -21.07 -1.76 -5.02
CA VAL A 2 -20.82 -0.34 -4.70
C VAL A 2 -19.41 -0.03 -5.20
N ASN A 3 -19.26 1.06 -5.97
CA ASN A 3 -17.93 1.52 -6.37
C ASN A 3 -17.29 2.19 -5.15
N VAL A 4 -16.15 1.67 -4.72
CA VAL A 4 -15.43 2.13 -3.54
C VAL A 4 -14.08 2.63 -4.03
N SER A 5 -13.75 3.88 -3.71
CA SER A 5 -12.43 4.43 -4.01
C SER A 5 -11.36 3.79 -3.13
N ASP A 6 -10.10 3.80 -3.59
CA ASP A 6 -8.98 3.24 -2.85
C ASP A 6 -8.89 3.81 -1.41
N GLY A 7 -9.14 5.11 -1.26
CA GLY A 7 -9.15 5.76 0.06
C GLY A 7 -10.27 5.27 0.98
N GLU A 8 -11.45 4.98 0.45
CA GLU A 8 -12.58 4.43 1.22
C GLU A 8 -12.33 2.97 1.62
N ALA A 9 -11.61 2.20 0.80
CA ALA A 9 -11.26 0.82 1.11
C ALA A 9 -10.25 0.70 2.26
N LEU A 10 -9.39 1.72 2.48
CA LEU A 10 -8.28 1.66 3.44
C LEU A 10 -8.72 1.25 4.85
N ALA A 11 -9.80 1.86 5.35
CA ALA A 11 -10.33 1.58 6.69
C ALA A 11 -10.65 0.09 6.86
N SER A 12 -11.29 -0.52 5.87
CA SER A 12 -11.67 -1.94 5.88
C SER A 12 -10.44 -2.87 5.88
N LEU A 13 -9.32 -2.42 5.32
CA LEU A 13 -8.08 -3.18 5.26
C LEU A 13 -7.29 -3.12 6.57
N ILE A 14 -7.21 -1.94 7.21
CA ILE A 14 -6.32 -1.75 8.36
C ILE A 14 -7.02 -1.97 9.70
N ARG A 15 -8.31 -1.63 9.85
CA ARG A 15 -9.03 -1.76 11.12
C ARG A 15 -9.01 -3.19 11.68
N PRO A 16 -9.24 -4.25 10.88
CA PRO A 16 -9.23 -5.63 11.38
C PRO A 16 -7.85 -6.14 11.80
N LEU A 17 -6.76 -5.46 11.40
CA LEU A 17 -5.40 -5.88 11.75
C LEU A 17 -5.18 -5.71 13.26
N ARG A 18 -4.97 -6.83 13.95
CA ARG A 18 -4.65 -6.89 15.39
C ARG A 18 -3.19 -6.60 15.71
N ARG A 19 -2.32 -6.69 14.71
CA ARG A 19 -0.89 -6.39 14.81
C ARG A 19 -0.65 -4.89 14.71
N ASN A 20 0.41 -4.43 15.37
CA ASN A 20 0.91 -3.07 15.18
C ASN A 20 1.43 -2.91 13.74
N ILE A 21 1.21 -1.72 13.20
CA ILE A 21 1.64 -1.34 11.84
C ILE A 21 2.47 -0.08 12.03
N ASP A 22 3.73 -0.10 11.62
CA ASP A 22 4.60 1.07 11.78
C ASP A 22 4.30 2.15 10.72
N ARG A 23 3.92 1.71 9.52
CA ARG A 23 3.71 2.59 8.36
C ARG A 23 2.72 2.01 7.37
N VAL A 24 1.93 2.89 6.76
CA VAL A 24 1.10 2.59 5.58
C VAL A 24 1.67 3.38 4.41
N THR A 25 2.06 2.68 3.35
CA THR A 25 2.56 3.29 2.11
C THR A 25 1.55 3.07 1.01
N GLY A 26 1.07 4.16 0.40
CA GLY A 26 0.04 4.14 -0.63
C GLY A 26 0.39 5.08 -1.78
N ASP A 27 -0.39 5.03 -2.85
CA ASP A 27 -0.28 6.00 -3.92
C ASP A 27 -0.95 7.34 -3.60
N GLY A 28 -0.89 8.30 -4.52
CA GLY A 28 -1.50 9.61 -4.34
C GLY A 28 -3.04 9.57 -4.23
N ALA A 29 -3.71 8.46 -4.57
CA ALA A 29 -5.13 8.31 -4.33
C ALA A 29 -5.44 8.30 -2.82
N TYR A 30 -4.53 7.75 -1.99
CA TYR A 30 -4.63 7.73 -0.54
C TYR A 30 -4.23 9.04 0.15
N ASP A 31 -3.88 10.08 -0.61
CA ASP A 31 -3.57 11.40 -0.08
C ASP A 31 -4.85 12.18 0.29
N THR A 32 -5.61 11.67 1.26
CA THR A 32 -6.87 12.25 1.76
C THR A 32 -6.88 12.33 3.27
N ARG A 33 -7.60 13.32 3.84
CA ARG A 33 -7.71 13.48 5.31
C ARG A 33 -8.18 12.20 5.99
N SER A 34 -9.23 11.57 5.45
CA SER A 34 -9.75 10.30 5.95
C SER A 34 -8.68 9.20 6.01
N CYS A 35 -7.80 9.09 5.01
CA CYS A 35 -6.73 8.10 5.05
C CYS A 35 -5.70 8.42 6.14
N TYR A 36 -5.32 9.69 6.30
CA TYR A 36 -4.41 10.09 7.37
C TYR A 36 -5.00 9.83 8.76
N GLU A 37 -6.29 10.09 8.96
CA GLU A 37 -7.02 9.83 10.21
C GLU A 37 -7.06 8.33 10.55
N GLU A 38 -7.42 7.48 9.58
CA GLU A 38 -7.46 6.01 9.77
C GLU A 38 -6.08 5.45 10.14
N VAL A 39 -5.02 5.94 9.50
CA VAL A 39 -3.65 5.50 9.75
C VAL A 39 -3.14 6.03 11.10
N ALA A 40 -3.46 7.28 11.45
CA ALA A 40 -3.15 7.85 12.75
C ALA A 40 -3.86 7.11 13.90
N ALA A 41 -5.11 6.64 13.69
CA ALA A 41 -5.83 5.82 14.67
C ALA A 41 -5.13 4.48 14.96
N LYS A 42 -4.35 3.96 14.00
CA LYS A 42 -3.46 2.79 14.18
C LYS A 42 -2.08 3.16 14.75
N LYS A 43 -1.84 4.43 15.10
CA LYS A 43 -0.54 4.98 15.50
C LYS A 43 0.57 4.71 14.48
N ALA A 44 0.19 4.56 13.21
CA ALA A 44 1.08 4.29 12.10
C ALA A 44 1.42 5.60 11.37
N ILE A 45 2.52 5.60 10.62
CA ILE A 45 2.89 6.73 9.76
C ILE A 45 2.26 6.56 8.38
N MET A 46 1.53 7.57 7.91
CA MET A 46 1.05 7.59 6.54
C MET A 46 2.14 8.07 5.57
N ARG A 47 2.30 7.35 4.46
CA ARG A 47 3.22 7.71 3.39
C ARG A 47 2.57 7.52 2.02
N ALA A 48 1.83 8.53 1.60
CA ALA A 48 1.42 8.72 0.22
C ALA A 48 2.12 9.96 -0.34
N PRO A 49 2.50 9.97 -1.62
CA PRO A 49 2.93 11.20 -2.27
C PRO A 49 1.74 12.17 -2.32
N PRO A 50 1.93 13.43 -1.90
CA PRO A 50 0.96 14.48 -2.18
C PRO A 50 0.50 14.49 -3.64
N ARG A 51 -0.79 14.75 -3.87
CA ARG A 51 -1.33 14.97 -5.23
C ARG A 51 -0.70 16.19 -5.90
N ASP A 52 -0.76 16.25 -7.22
CA ASP A 52 -0.32 17.42 -7.98
C ASP A 52 -1.03 18.68 -7.49
N ASN A 53 -0.27 19.78 -7.31
CA ASN A 53 -0.75 21.06 -6.77
C ASN A 53 -1.35 20.99 -5.36
N ALA A 54 -0.97 19.97 -4.57
CA ALA A 54 -1.31 19.85 -3.18
C ALA A 54 -1.04 21.13 -2.39
N GLN A 55 -2.08 21.70 -1.79
CA GLN A 55 -1.95 22.79 -0.82
C GLN A 55 -1.70 22.25 0.58
N TYR A 56 -1.15 23.09 1.44
CA TYR A 56 -1.07 22.81 2.87
C TYR A 56 -2.47 22.63 3.45
N TRP A 57 -2.57 21.72 4.40
CA TRP A 57 -3.71 21.60 5.30
C TRP A 57 -3.46 22.43 6.56
N GLU A 58 -4.31 22.27 7.56
CA GLU A 58 -4.18 22.91 8.87
C GLU A 58 -2.77 22.78 9.47
N GLU A 59 -2.38 23.80 10.25
CA GLU A 59 -1.05 23.89 10.84
C GLU A 59 -0.73 22.64 11.67
N GLY A 60 0.51 22.13 11.53
CA GLY A 60 0.95 20.92 12.22
C GLY A 60 0.48 19.61 11.58
N HIS A 61 -0.33 19.63 10.52
CA HIS A 61 -0.77 18.37 9.89
C HIS A 61 0.43 17.60 9.29
N PRO A 62 0.62 16.29 9.58
CA PRO A 62 1.80 15.52 9.14
C PRO A 62 2.07 15.52 7.64
N ARG A 63 1.01 15.59 6.82
CA ARG A 63 1.09 15.72 5.35
C ARG A 63 1.87 16.97 4.90
N ASN A 64 1.81 18.07 5.65
CA ASN A 64 2.39 19.34 5.23
C ASN A 64 3.90 19.26 5.05
N ASN A 65 4.59 18.44 5.84
CA ASN A 65 6.02 18.19 5.63
C ASN A 65 6.29 17.50 4.28
N ALA A 66 5.44 16.56 3.87
CA ALA A 66 5.57 15.91 2.57
C ALA A 66 5.30 16.89 1.41
N VAL A 67 4.32 17.80 1.55
CA VAL A 67 4.03 18.87 0.57
C VAL A 67 5.23 19.81 0.44
N PHE A 68 5.75 20.30 1.56
CA PHE A 68 6.93 21.18 1.59
C PHE A 68 8.12 20.52 0.89
N MET A 69 8.45 19.29 1.27
CA MET A 69 9.54 18.55 0.66
C MET A 69 9.30 18.30 -0.84
N MET A 70 8.07 18.01 -1.25
CA MET A 70 7.74 17.84 -2.67
C MET A 70 8.05 19.11 -3.48
N HIS A 71 7.76 20.30 -2.93
CA HIS A 71 8.07 21.57 -3.58
C HIS A 71 9.57 21.88 -3.63
N GLN A 72 10.33 21.48 -2.60
CA GLN A 72 11.77 21.80 -2.51
C GLN A 72 12.65 20.87 -3.34
N ILE A 73 12.38 19.56 -3.31
CA ILE A 73 13.28 18.54 -3.87
C ILE A 73 12.64 17.70 -4.99
N GLY A 74 11.35 17.91 -5.26
CA GLY A 74 10.61 17.18 -6.28
C GLY A 74 10.28 15.72 -5.91
N LEU A 75 9.41 15.10 -6.70
CA LEU A 75 8.87 13.76 -6.45
C LEU A 75 9.94 12.67 -6.41
N THR A 76 10.90 12.72 -7.34
CA THR A 76 11.95 11.68 -7.45
C THR A 76 12.81 11.62 -6.20
N GLN A 77 13.33 12.77 -5.75
CA GLN A 77 14.17 12.83 -4.56
C GLN A 77 13.34 12.57 -3.29
N TRP A 78 12.10 13.04 -3.23
CA TRP A 78 11.20 12.74 -2.11
C TRP A 78 10.95 11.23 -1.95
N LYS A 79 10.79 10.48 -3.05
CA LYS A 79 10.63 9.02 -3.00
C LYS A 79 11.84 8.33 -2.35
N VAL A 80 13.05 8.80 -2.67
CA VAL A 80 14.31 8.32 -2.09
C VAL A 80 14.39 8.67 -0.61
N ASN A 81 14.24 9.95 -0.26
CA ASN A 81 14.43 10.45 1.10
C ASN A 81 13.37 9.95 2.07
N SER A 82 12.14 9.82 1.58
CA SER A 82 11.12 9.16 2.37
C SER A 82 11.52 7.69 2.53
N GLY A 83 11.82 6.96 1.46
CA GLY A 83 11.88 5.49 1.47
C GLY A 83 10.55 4.92 0.98
N TYR A 84 9.95 5.61 0.02
CA TYR A 84 8.74 5.19 -0.71
C TYR A 84 8.98 3.92 -1.55
N HIS A 85 10.24 3.52 -1.72
CA HIS A 85 10.65 2.30 -2.42
C HIS A 85 10.00 1.01 -1.87
N LEU A 86 9.44 1.01 -0.66
CA LEU A 86 8.65 -0.12 -0.16
C LEU A 86 7.44 -0.44 -1.03
N ARG A 87 6.90 0.53 -1.78
CA ARG A 87 5.80 0.30 -2.70
C ARG A 87 6.17 -0.65 -3.84
N SER A 88 7.37 -0.53 -4.40
CA SER A 88 7.78 -1.42 -5.50
C SER A 88 7.93 -2.87 -5.04
N LEU A 89 8.24 -3.10 -3.75
CA LEU A 89 8.23 -4.44 -3.16
C LEU A 89 6.81 -5.02 -3.10
N ALA A 90 5.81 -4.21 -2.70
CA ALA A 90 4.42 -4.62 -2.69
C ALA A 90 3.90 -4.91 -4.11
N GLU A 91 4.23 -4.06 -5.09
CA GLU A 91 3.89 -4.27 -6.50
C GLU A 91 4.54 -5.55 -7.04
N THR A 92 5.82 -5.78 -6.72
CA THR A 92 6.53 -7.01 -7.09
C THR A 92 5.89 -8.25 -6.45
N ALA A 93 5.48 -8.17 -5.18
CA ALA A 93 4.78 -9.25 -4.50
C ALA A 93 3.43 -9.56 -5.17
N MET A 94 2.66 -8.52 -5.54
CA MET A 94 1.40 -8.68 -6.26
C MET A 94 1.59 -9.20 -7.68
N TYR A 95 2.67 -8.79 -8.37
CA TYR A 95 3.04 -9.34 -9.67
C TYR A 95 3.31 -10.83 -9.57
N ARG A 96 4.14 -11.26 -8.62
CA ARG A 96 4.41 -12.69 -8.35
C ARG A 96 3.14 -13.45 -7.99
N PHE A 97 2.26 -12.84 -7.19
CA PHE A 97 0.95 -13.42 -6.88
C PHE A 97 0.16 -13.73 -8.15
N LYS A 98 0.03 -12.77 -9.05
CA LYS A 98 -0.70 -12.94 -10.31
C LYS A 98 -0.04 -13.97 -11.24
N GLN A 99 1.29 -13.99 -11.33
CA GLN A 99 2.02 -14.96 -12.15
C GLN A 99 1.83 -16.40 -11.66
N LEU A 100 1.88 -16.62 -10.34
CA LEU A 100 1.81 -17.97 -9.77
C LEU A 100 0.37 -18.48 -9.57
N MET A 101 -0.56 -17.58 -9.23
CA MET A 101 -1.93 -17.95 -8.83
C MET A 101 -2.99 -17.63 -9.88
N GLY A 102 -2.59 -17.02 -10.99
CA GLY A 102 -3.47 -16.47 -12.01
C GLY A 102 -3.95 -15.06 -11.69
N ASP A 103 -4.26 -14.30 -12.74
CA ASP A 103 -4.78 -12.93 -12.67
C ASP A 103 -6.30 -12.86 -12.43
N LYS A 104 -6.99 -13.99 -12.52
CA LYS A 104 -8.44 -14.12 -12.38
C LYS A 104 -8.84 -14.99 -11.19
N LEU A 105 -10.03 -14.72 -10.67
CA LEU A 105 -10.71 -15.55 -9.68
C LEU A 105 -11.70 -16.47 -10.41
N LYS A 106 -11.77 -17.73 -9.97
CA LYS A 106 -12.69 -18.71 -10.56
C LYS A 106 -14.12 -18.50 -10.07
N SER A 107 -14.29 -18.12 -8.81
CA SER A 107 -15.63 -17.95 -8.24
C SER A 107 -16.29 -16.64 -8.65
N ARG A 108 -17.62 -16.66 -8.79
CA ARG A 108 -18.47 -15.48 -9.03
C ARG A 108 -19.12 -14.93 -7.76
N GLN A 109 -19.07 -15.67 -6.66
CA GLN A 109 -19.66 -15.29 -5.37
C GLN A 109 -18.59 -14.65 -4.48
N PHE A 110 -18.87 -13.50 -3.87
CA PHE A 110 -17.88 -12.72 -3.11
C PHE A 110 -17.20 -13.51 -1.98
N ASN A 111 -17.98 -14.23 -1.16
CA ASN A 111 -17.42 -15.02 -0.05
C ASN A 111 -16.48 -16.13 -0.55
N SER A 112 -16.81 -16.73 -1.69
CA SER A 112 -15.99 -17.74 -2.34
C SER A 112 -14.74 -17.13 -2.99
N GLN A 113 -14.84 -15.92 -3.56
CA GLN A 113 -13.70 -15.14 -4.05
C GLN A 113 -12.73 -14.76 -2.93
N HIS A 114 -13.24 -14.31 -1.78
CA HIS A 114 -12.45 -14.03 -0.59
C HIS A 114 -11.71 -15.30 -0.12
N THR A 115 -12.42 -16.43 -0.03
CA THR A 115 -11.82 -17.72 0.37
C THR A 115 -10.76 -18.18 -0.61
N GLU A 116 -11.03 -18.11 -1.92
CA GLU A 116 -10.06 -18.43 -2.99
C GLU A 116 -8.78 -17.58 -2.84
N THR A 117 -8.94 -16.27 -2.64
CA THR A 117 -7.83 -15.33 -2.47
C THR A 117 -7.02 -15.65 -1.22
N MET A 118 -7.68 -15.93 -0.10
CA MET A 118 -7.01 -16.30 1.15
C MET A 118 -6.21 -17.60 1.03
N ILE A 119 -6.72 -18.60 0.29
CA ILE A 119 -5.97 -19.84 0.01
C ILE A 119 -4.74 -19.55 -0.84
N LYS A 120 -4.89 -18.75 -1.92
CA LYS A 120 -3.79 -18.32 -2.79
C LYS A 120 -2.69 -17.59 -1.99
N VAL A 121 -3.06 -16.65 -1.11
CA VAL A 121 -2.12 -15.93 -0.23
C VAL A 121 -1.41 -16.89 0.72
N LYS A 122 -2.13 -17.83 1.35
CA LYS A 122 -1.53 -18.85 2.24
C LYS A 122 -0.51 -19.71 1.50
N ALA A 123 -0.79 -20.12 0.25
CA ALA A 123 0.13 -20.89 -0.56
C ALA A 123 1.43 -20.11 -0.84
N ILE A 124 1.35 -18.82 -1.20
CA ILE A 124 2.54 -17.98 -1.41
C ILE A 124 3.34 -17.81 -0.13
N ASN A 125 2.68 -17.54 1.01
CA ASN A 125 3.38 -17.41 2.28
C ASN A 125 4.11 -18.71 2.67
N LYS A 126 3.52 -19.87 2.37
CA LYS A 126 4.18 -21.16 2.56
C LYS A 126 5.40 -21.33 1.64
N MET A 127 5.27 -20.98 0.36
CA MET A 127 6.39 -21.02 -0.59
C MET A 127 7.54 -20.10 -0.15
N ASN A 128 7.24 -18.85 0.23
CA ASN A 128 8.24 -17.90 0.73
C ASN A 128 8.97 -18.42 1.98
N GLY A 129 8.28 -19.15 2.85
CA GLY A 129 8.89 -19.79 4.02
C GLY A 129 9.77 -21.01 3.69
N LEU A 130 9.55 -21.67 2.54
CA LEU A 130 10.39 -22.77 2.06
C LEU A 130 11.62 -22.28 1.28
N GLY A 131 11.57 -21.07 0.73
CA GLY A 131 12.69 -20.43 0.07
C GLY A 131 12.25 -19.35 -0.90
N MET A 132 13.11 -18.35 -1.12
CA MET A 132 12.90 -17.32 -2.14
C MET A 132 13.96 -17.44 -3.24
N PRO A 133 13.55 -17.42 -4.53
CA PRO A 133 14.48 -17.28 -5.65
C PRO A 133 15.43 -16.10 -5.45
N LYS A 134 16.73 -16.34 -5.55
CA LYS A 134 17.74 -15.28 -5.55
C LYS A 134 17.92 -14.80 -6.99
N TYR A 135 17.75 -13.51 -7.21
CA TYR A 135 18.07 -12.89 -8.49
C TYR A 135 19.59 -12.72 -8.57
N GLN A 136 20.25 -13.38 -9.54
CA GLN A 136 21.63 -13.10 -9.91
C GLN A 136 21.61 -12.09 -11.06
N GLN A 137 22.14 -10.89 -10.82
CA GLN A 137 22.50 -9.99 -11.91
C GLN A 137 23.72 -10.58 -12.63
N GLN A 138 23.56 -10.98 -13.89
CA GLN A 138 24.72 -11.27 -14.74
C GLN A 138 25.44 -9.94 -14.97
N SER A 139 26.72 -9.91 -14.57
CA SER A 139 27.67 -8.81 -14.80
C SER A 139 28.14 -8.81 -16.25
#